data_AF-A0AB36EQ04-F1
#
_entry.id   AF-A0AB36EQ04-F1
#
_cell.length_a   1.000
_cell.length_b   1.000
_cell.length_c   1.000
_cell.angle_alpha   90.00
_cell.angle_beta   90.00
_cell.angle_gamma   90.00
#
_symmetry.space_group_name_H-M   'P 1'
#
loop_
_entity.id
_entity.type
_entity.pdbx_description
1 polymer ?
#
loop_
_entity_poly.entity_id
_entity_poly.type
_entity_poly.pdbx_seq_one_letter_code
_entity_poly.pdbx_strand_id
1 'polypeptide(L)' 'MRAAINSPSLSIDTMDYQAECQFALEPSIQGLIEKAEDAGWNRQQAALAIVAIASEHLSDLLPGVTVPDQRPLS' A
#
# COMPACT_ATOMS: atom_id res chain seq x y z
N MET A 1 5.29 -20.63 -4.68
CA MET A 1 3.86 -20.33 -4.40
C MET A 1 3.75 -18.82 -4.19
N ARG A 2 2.76 -18.14 -4.80
CA ARG A 2 2.40 -16.78 -4.35
C ARG A 2 1.76 -16.96 -2.97
N ALA A 3 2.25 -16.27 -1.94
CA ALA A 3 1.58 -16.28 -0.65
C ALA A 3 0.16 -15.72 -0.85
N ALA A 4 -0.85 -16.47 -0.42
CA ALA A 4 -2.22 -15.99 -0.43
C ALA A 4 -2.36 -14.95 0.69
N ILE A 5 -3.00 -13.82 0.40
CA ILE A 5 -3.37 -12.84 1.42
C ILE A 5 -4.56 -13.43 2.17
N ASN A 6 -4.41 -13.60 3.48
CA ASN A 6 -5.49 -14.11 4.31
C ASN A 6 -6.56 -13.02 4.49
N SER A 7 -7.83 -13.40 4.50
CA SER A 7 -8.91 -12.49 4.86
C SER A 7 -8.81 -12.12 6.34
N PRO A 8 -9.07 -10.85 6.73
CA PRO A 8 -9.24 -10.48 8.12
C PRO A 8 -10.33 -11.33 8.78
N SER A 9 -10.16 -11.62 10.07
CA SER A 9 -11.11 -12.39 10.85
C SER A 9 -12.11 -11.49 11.58
N LEU A 10 -11.72 -10.24 11.83
CA LEU A 10 -12.54 -9.25 12.52
C LEU A 10 -13.50 -8.52 11.58
N SER A 11 -14.55 -7.93 12.16
CA SER A 11 -15.45 -7.03 11.43
C SER A 11 -14.77 -5.69 11.13
N ILE A 12 -15.15 -5.06 10.02
CA ILE A 12 -14.65 -3.74 9.61
C ILE A 12 -14.88 -2.64 10.65
N ASP A 13 -15.90 -2.79 11.51
CA ASP A 13 -16.23 -1.82 12.56
C ASP A 13 -15.33 -1.93 13.80
N THR A 14 -14.43 -2.91 13.84
CA THR A 14 -13.51 -3.10 14.97
C THR A 14 -12.27 -2.23 14.82
N MET A 15 -11.78 -1.69 15.94
CA MET A 15 -10.55 -0.87 15.95
C MET A 15 -9.33 -1.63 15.44
N ASP A 16 -9.32 -2.97 15.56
CA ASP A 16 -8.20 -3.82 15.20
C ASP A 16 -8.25 -4.34 13.75
N TYR A 17 -9.37 -4.14 13.02
CA TYR A 17 -9.51 -4.60 11.64
C TYR A 17 -8.39 -4.10 10.73
N GLN A 18 -8.03 -2.82 10.88
CA GLN A 18 -6.97 -2.19 10.11
C GLN A 18 -5.59 -2.78 10.45
N ALA A 19 -5.37 -3.25 11.68
CA ALA A 19 -4.13 -3.91 12.08
C ALA A 19 -4.05 -5.33 11.49
N GLU A 20 -5.16 -6.08 11.47
CA GLU A 20 -5.21 -7.40 10.82
C GLU A 20 -4.94 -7.31 9.31
N CYS A 21 -5.54 -6.33 8.63
CA CYS A 21 -5.28 -6.07 7.22
C CYS A 21 -3.78 -5.82 6.96
N GLN A 22 -3.13 -5.00 7.79
CA GLN A 22 -1.70 -4.72 7.66
C GLN A 22 -0.85 -5.98 7.86
N PHE A 23 -1.14 -6.76 8.91
CA PHE A 23 -0.43 -8.00 9.19
C PHE A 23 -0.56 -9.01 8.04
N ALA A 24 -1.76 -9.14 7.46
CA ALA A 24 -1.98 -10.04 6.32
C ALA A 24 -1.25 -9.59 5.05
N LEU A 25 -1.06 -8.27 4.85
CA LEU A 25 -0.43 -7.69 3.68
C LEU A 25 1.10 -7.59 3.79
N GLU A 26 1.65 -7.48 5.00
CA GLU A 26 3.08 -7.25 5.26
C GLU A 26 4.01 -8.17 4.46
N PRO A 27 3.82 -9.51 4.43
CA PRO A 27 4.73 -10.40 3.70
C PRO A 27 4.68 -10.16 2.18
N SER A 28 3.52 -9.78 1.64
CA SER A 28 3.35 -9.51 0.22
C SER A 28 4.02 -8.20 -0.19
N ILE A 29 3.90 -7.16 0.64
CA ILE A 29 4.53 -5.86 0.41
C ILE A 29 6.05 -5.98 0.53
N GLN A 30 6.55 -6.67 1.57
CA GLN A 30 7.99 -6.89 1.74
C GLN A 30 8.58 -7.65 0.54
N GLY A 31 7.93 -8.73 0.09
CA GLY A 31 8.39 -9.47 -1.09
C GLY A 31 8.26 -8.70 -2.42
N LEU A 32 7.38 -7.71 -2.51
CA LEU A 32 7.30 -6.82 -3.66
C LEU A 32 8.46 -5.81 -3.66
N ILE A 33 8.78 -5.25 -2.50
CA ILE A 33 9.92 -4.33 -2.32
C ILE A 33 11.23 -5.04 -2.66
N GLU A 34 11.45 -6.25 -2.15
CA GLU A 34 12.65 -7.05 -2.45
C GLU A 34 12.81 -7.29 -3.95
N LYS A 35 11.73 -7.63 -4.66
CA LYS A 35 11.76 -7.79 -6.13
C LYS A 35 12.08 -6.50 -6.87
N ALA A 36 11.64 -5.36 -6.35
CA ALA A 36 11.99 -4.06 -6.93
C ALA A 36 13.47 -3.76 -6.71
N GLU A 37 14.01 -4.03 -5.51
CA GLU A 37 15.43 -3.91 -5.21
C GLU A 37 16.27 -4.83 -6.12
N ASP A 38 15.87 -6.09 -6.33
CA ASP A 38 16.52 -7.03 -7.24
C ASP A 38 16.51 -6.53 -8.70
N ALA A 39 15.49 -5.76 -9.09
CA ALA A 39 15.41 -5.09 -10.38
C ALA A 39 16.23 -3.78 -10.46
N GLY A 40 16.98 -3.44 -9.41
CA GLY A 40 17.85 -2.27 -9.33
C GLY A 40 17.18 -1.00 -8.81
N TRP A 41 15.98 -1.10 -8.21
CA TRP A 41 15.28 0.07 -7.69
C TRP A 41 15.87 0.48 -6.34
N ASN A 42 15.80 1.77 -6.02
CA ASN A 42 16.00 2.22 -4.65
C ASN A 42 14.79 1.80 -3.79
N ARG A 43 15.06 1.17 -2.64
CA ARG A 43 14.02 0.68 -1.71
C ARG A 43 13.00 1.73 -1.30
N GLN A 44 13.46 2.95 -0.98
CA GLN A 44 12.58 4.03 -0.53
C GLN A 44 11.66 4.47 -1.67
N GLN A 45 12.17 4.55 -2.91
CA GLN A 45 11.37 4.89 -4.07
C GLN A 45 10.35 3.79 -4.41
N ALA A 46 10.71 2.51 -4.27
CA ALA A 46 9.78 1.41 -4.42
C ALA A 46 8.63 1.49 -3.41
N ALA A 47 8.93 1.75 -2.13
CA ALA A 47 7.92 1.92 -1.10
C ALA A 47 7.01 3.14 -1.37
N LEU A 48 7.57 4.28 -1.77
CA LEU A 48 6.80 5.48 -2.12
C LEU A 48 5.87 5.24 -3.32
N ALA A 49 6.33 4.52 -4.35
CA ALA A 49 5.50 4.16 -5.50
C ALA A 49 4.31 3.27 -5.09
N ILE A 50 4.53 2.30 -4.19
CA ILE A 50 3.45 1.45 -3.64
C ILE A 50 2.42 2.32 -2.90
N VAL A 51 2.85 3.27 -2.07
CA VAL A 51 1.95 4.19 -1.36
C VAL A 51 1.14 5.05 -2.33
N ALA A 52 1.78 5.57 -3.38
CA ALA A 52 1.10 6.38 -4.40
C ALA A 52 -0.03 5.60 -5.09
N ILE A 53 0.27 4.38 -5.58
CA ILE A 53 -0.71 3.50 -6.21
C ILE A 53 -1.84 3.13 -5.23
N ALA A 54 -1.50 2.80 -3.97
CA ALA A 54 -2.50 2.46 -2.96
C ALA A 54 -3.43 3.64 -2.64
N SER A 55 -2.91 4.87 -2.70
CA SER A 55 -3.67 6.09 -2.43
C SER A 55 -4.69 6.39 -3.52
N GLU A 56 -4.44 6.03 -4.78
CA GLU A 56 -5.40 6.19 -5.88
C GLU A 56 -6.71 5.42 -5.60
N HIS A 57 -6.60 4.24 -5.00
CA HIS A 57 -7.76 3.44 -4.60
C HIS A 57 -8.58 4.05 -3.46
N LEU A 58 -8.01 4.96 -2.67
CA LEU A 58 -8.74 5.71 -1.63
C LEU A 58 -9.53 6.87 -2.23
N SER A 59 -9.00 7.53 -3.26
CA SER A 59 -9.69 8.62 -3.96
C SER A 59 -10.86 8.12 -4.81
N ASP A 60 -10.75 6.93 -5.40
CA ASP A 60 -11.87 6.30 -6.12
C ASP A 60 -13.05 5.94 -5.18
N LEU A 61 -12.80 5.76 -3.88
CA LEU A 61 -13.83 5.54 -2.87
C LEU A 61 -14.53 6.82 -2.39
N LEU A 62 -13.96 8.00 -2.62
CA LEU A 62 -14.47 9.30 -2.18
C LEU A 62 -14.39 10.33 -3.31
N PRO A 63 -15.44 10.50 -4.14
CA PRO A 63 -15.44 11.52 -5.18
C PRO A 63 -15.31 12.91 -4.54
N GLY A 64 -14.13 13.52 -4.64
CA GLY A 64 -13.87 14.89 -4.17
C GLY A 64 -12.57 15.12 -3.39
N VAL A 65 -11.82 14.08 -3.00
CA VAL A 65 -10.50 14.27 -2.36
C VAL A 65 -9.41 14.26 -3.43
N THR A 66 -9.06 15.44 -3.93
CA THR A 66 -7.87 15.66 -4.76
C THR A 66 -6.63 15.67 -3.86
N VAL A 67 -5.70 14.73 -4.11
CA VAL A 67 -4.34 14.84 -3.58
C VAL A 67 -3.73 16.13 -4.13
N PRO A 68 -3.24 17.07 -3.30
CA PRO A 68 -2.67 18.30 -3.80
C PRO A 68 -1.41 17.99 -4.61
N ASP A 69 -1.43 18.39 -5.87
CA ASP A 69 -0.35 18.33 -6.84
C ASP A 69 0.92 18.97 -6.24
N GLN A 70 1.84 18.15 -5.74
CA GLN A 70 3.15 18.62 -5.28
C GLN A 70 4.01 18.97 -6.49
N ARG A 71 3.74 20.13 -7.10
CA ARG A 71 4.70 20.70 -8.07
C ARG A 71 5.97 21.10 -7.32
N PRO A 72 7.16 20.71 -7.80
CA PRO A 72 8.40 21.25 -7.28
C PRO A 72 8.42 22.76 -7.55
N LEU A 73 8.60 23.55 -6.48
CA LEU A 73 8.86 24.98 -6.59
C LEU A 73 10.17 25.14 -7.40
N SER A 74 10.05 25.76 -8.57
CA SER A 74 11.19 26.27 -9.34
C SER A 74 11.87 27.44 -8.64
#